data_AF-A0AAD6P753-F1
#
_entry.id   AF-A0AAD6P753-F1
#
_cell.length_a   1.000
_cell.length_b   1.000
_cell.length_c   1.000
_cell.angle_alpha   90.00
_cell.angle_beta   90.00
_cell.angle_gamma   90.00
#
_symmetry.space_group_name_H-M   'P 1'
#
loop_
_entity.id
_entity.type
_entity.pdbx_description
1 polymer ?
#
loop_
_entity_poly.entity_id
_entity_poly.type
_entity_poly.pdbx_seq_one_letter_code
_entity_poly.pdbx_strand_id
1 'polypeptide(L)'
;MEMFLVTSQTALVEMVPDNLQQEGGSKAIKWEVFVEKAGIWGEPDFMKNSFVDHINTTKDTTDYLWYTTSIVVGENEEFLKEGRHPVLLIESMGHALHAFVNQELQGSASGNGTHSPFTFKNPISLKAGKNEIALLSMTVGLQNAGSFYEWVGAGLTSVKIKGFNNGTVDLSHFNWIYKIGLQGEKLGIYKPQGVNSVSWVATSEPPKKQPLTWYKVSIE
;
A
#
# COMPACT_ATOMS: atom_id res chain seq x y z
N MET A 1 1.92 -12.67 -36.11
CA MET A 1 0.86 -12.44 -35.11
C MET A 1 1.22 -13.32 -33.94
N GLU A 2 1.99 -12.77 -33.00
CA GLU A 2 2.49 -13.51 -31.84
C GLU A 2 1.35 -13.69 -30.83
N MET A 3 1.08 -14.94 -30.49
CA MET A 3 0.14 -15.33 -29.45
C MET A 3 0.87 -15.20 -28.11
N PHE A 4 0.53 -14.19 -27.31
CA PHE A 4 0.99 -14.14 -25.92
C PHE A 4 0.13 -15.11 -25.10
N LEU A 5 0.75 -16.19 -24.64
CA LEU A 5 0.21 -17.07 -23.61
C LEU A 5 0.13 -16.29 -22.30
N VAL A 6 -1.08 -15.88 -21.91
CA VAL A 6 -1.36 -15.35 -20.57
C VAL A 6 -1.28 -16.53 -19.60
N THR A 7 -0.20 -16.59 -18.82
CA THR A 7 -0.10 -17.56 -17.73
C THR A 7 -0.54 -16.85 -16.45
N SER A 8 -1.73 -17.20 -15.96
CA SER A 8 -2.18 -16.81 -14.62
C SER A 8 -1.50 -17.70 -13.59
N GLN A 9 -0.67 -17.13 -12.71
CA GLN A 9 -0.30 -17.81 -11.47
C GLN A 9 -1.46 -17.65 -10.49
N THR A 10 -2.36 -18.64 -10.47
CA THR A 10 -3.29 -18.78 -9.35
C THR A 10 -2.58 -19.54 -8.24
N ALA A 11 -2.06 -18.84 -7.23
CA ALA A 11 -1.77 -19.49 -5.96
C ALA A 11 -3.12 -19.79 -5.28
N LEU A 12 -3.66 -21.00 -5.51
CA LEU A 12 -4.73 -21.53 -4.68
C LEU A 12 -4.14 -21.79 -3.28
N VAL A 13 -4.20 -20.80 -2.40
CA VAL A 13 -4.08 -21.05 -0.97
C VAL A 13 -5.46 -21.50 -0.52
N GLU A 14 -5.65 -22.81 -0.43
CA GLU A 14 -6.84 -23.41 0.16
C GLU A 14 -6.82 -23.11 1.67
N MET A 15 -7.57 -22.10 2.08
CA MET A 15 -7.77 -21.78 3.50
C MET A 15 -8.77 -22.79 4.06
N VAL A 16 -8.27 -23.96 4.49
CA VAL A 16 -9.04 -24.91 5.28
C VAL A 16 -9.27 -24.26 6.66
N PRO A 17 -10.51 -24.00 7.08
CA PRO A 17 -10.77 -23.51 8.43
C PRO A 17 -10.64 -24.68 9.39
N ASP A 18 -9.43 -24.89 9.91
CA ASP A 18 -9.27 -25.74 11.07
C ASP A 18 -9.83 -25.02 12.30
N ASN A 19 -10.93 -25.56 12.81
CA ASN A 19 -11.38 -25.29 14.18
C ASN A 19 -10.30 -25.81 15.13
N LEU A 20 -9.32 -24.97 15.46
CA LEU A 20 -8.34 -25.24 16.51
C LEU A 20 -9.04 -25.17 17.88
N GLN A 21 -9.84 -26.19 18.20
CA GLN A 21 -10.15 -26.50 19.58
C GLN A 21 -8.84 -26.96 20.23
N GLN A 22 -8.36 -26.18 21.19
CA GLN A 22 -7.22 -26.59 22.02
C GLN A 22 -7.67 -27.73 22.94
N GLU A 23 -7.48 -28.96 22.51
CA GLU A 23 -7.43 -30.12 23.41
C GLU A 23 -5.98 -30.47 23.71
N GLY A 24 -5.60 -30.39 24.99
CA GLY A 24 -4.46 -31.10 25.57
C GLY A 24 -3.06 -30.62 25.18
N GLY A 25 -2.46 -29.76 26.01
CA GLY A 25 -1.00 -29.68 26.18
C GLY A 25 -0.17 -29.11 25.01
N SER A 26 -0.76 -28.31 24.12
CA SER A 26 -0.04 -27.75 22.97
C SER A 26 0.85 -26.56 23.35
N LYS A 27 2.12 -26.64 22.93
CA LYS A 27 3.12 -25.56 22.98
C LYS A 27 2.52 -24.33 22.32
N ALA A 28 2.41 -23.22 23.06
CA ALA A 28 1.87 -21.98 22.52
C ALA A 28 2.57 -21.60 21.20
N ILE A 29 1.77 -21.36 20.15
CA ILE A 29 2.25 -20.97 18.83
C ILE A 29 3.09 -19.69 18.99
N LYS A 30 4.38 -19.76 18.62
CA LYS A 30 5.28 -18.61 18.59
C LYS A 30 5.29 -18.02 17.20
N TRP A 31 4.86 -16.77 17.09
CA TRP A 31 4.89 -16.03 15.84
C TRP A 31 6.25 -15.36 15.64
N GLU A 32 6.64 -15.22 14.39
CA GLU A 32 7.74 -14.38 13.95
C GLU A 32 7.17 -13.32 13.02
N VAL A 33 7.52 -12.05 13.24
CA VAL A 33 6.98 -10.93 12.46
C VAL A 33 8.06 -10.08 11.81
N PHE A 34 7.75 -9.57 10.62
CA PHE A 34 8.55 -8.58 9.91
C PHE A 34 7.63 -7.44 9.47
N VAL A 35 7.90 -6.22 9.97
CA VAL A 35 7.13 -5.03 9.61
C VAL A 35 7.86 -4.30 8.50
N GLU A 36 7.19 -4.12 7.36
CA GLU A 36 7.77 -3.36 6.25
C GLU A 36 7.74 -1.87 6.52
N LYS A 37 8.70 -1.18 5.92
CA LYS A 37 8.70 0.28 5.86
C LYS A 37 7.68 0.76 4.82
N ALA A 38 6.82 1.70 5.20
CA ALA A 38 5.94 2.37 4.24
C ALA A 38 6.75 3.27 3.27
N GLY A 39 6.36 3.29 2.00
CA GLY A 39 7.02 4.09 0.96
C GLY A 39 8.17 3.35 0.28
N ILE A 40 9.24 4.08 -0.03
CA ILE A 40 10.37 3.54 -0.80
C ILE A 40 11.24 2.65 0.08
N TRP A 41 11.30 1.37 -0.27
CA TRP A 41 12.26 0.40 0.25
C TRP A 41 13.42 0.26 -0.76
N GLY A 42 14.65 0.62 -0.36
CA GLY A 42 15.82 0.61 -1.25
C GLY A 42 15.86 1.78 -2.25
N GLU A 43 16.36 1.52 -3.46
CA GLU A 43 16.41 2.51 -4.54
C GLU A 43 15.06 2.64 -5.25
N PRO A 44 14.67 3.85 -5.67
CA PRO A 44 13.45 4.07 -6.44
C PRO A 44 13.55 3.41 -7.82
N ASP A 45 12.44 2.87 -8.32
CA ASP A 45 12.45 2.28 -9.66
C ASP A 45 12.41 3.36 -10.74
N PHE A 46 11.67 4.44 -10.51
CA PHE A 46 11.68 5.64 -11.35
C PHE A 46 11.01 6.84 -10.64
N MET A 47 11.09 8.01 -11.28
CA MET A 47 10.42 9.24 -10.84
C MET A 47 9.63 9.86 -11.99
N LYS A 48 8.48 10.47 -11.69
CA LYS A 48 7.64 11.16 -12.68
C LYS A 48 6.86 12.31 -12.05
N ASN A 49 6.67 13.38 -12.81
CA ASN A 49 5.84 14.53 -12.42
C ASN A 49 4.34 14.36 -12.77
N SER A 50 3.89 13.13 -12.97
CA SER A 50 2.50 12.78 -13.27
C SER A 50 2.20 11.41 -12.68
N PHE A 51 0.93 11.08 -12.54
CA PHE A 51 0.52 9.71 -12.24
C PHE A 51 0.76 8.77 -13.44
N VAL A 52 0.90 7.49 -13.12
CA VAL A 52 1.05 6.39 -14.06
C VAL A 52 -0.11 5.44 -13.90
N ASP A 53 -0.47 4.77 -15.00
CA ASP A 53 -1.39 3.65 -14.96
C ASP A 53 -0.76 2.49 -14.17
N HIS A 54 -1.46 2.02 -13.15
CA HIS A 54 -0.96 1.00 -12.23
C HIS A 54 -0.66 -0.31 -12.98
N ILE A 55 -1.63 -0.83 -13.74
CA ILE A 55 -1.53 -2.14 -14.40
C ILE A 55 -0.37 -2.15 -15.40
N ASN A 56 -0.26 -1.11 -16.21
CA ASN A 56 0.82 -0.95 -17.17
C ASN A 56 2.19 -0.79 -16.50
N THR A 57 2.24 -0.27 -15.27
CA THR A 57 3.49 -0.10 -14.51
C THR A 57 3.93 -1.39 -13.84
N THR A 58 3.02 -2.10 -13.17
CA THR A 58 3.34 -3.35 -12.45
C THR A 58 3.43 -4.56 -13.38
N LYS A 59 2.85 -4.47 -14.59
CA LYS A 59 2.80 -5.55 -15.58
C LYS A 59 2.21 -6.84 -15.00
N ASP A 60 1.28 -6.70 -14.07
CA ASP A 60 0.63 -7.82 -13.37
C ASP A 60 1.62 -8.74 -12.62
N THR A 61 2.81 -8.24 -12.27
CA THR A 61 3.81 -9.00 -11.52
C THR A 61 3.67 -8.86 -10.00
N THR A 62 2.91 -7.87 -9.56
CA THR A 62 2.57 -7.56 -8.16
C THR A 62 1.30 -6.72 -8.14
N ASP A 63 0.52 -6.86 -7.07
CA ASP A 63 -0.65 -6.05 -6.81
C ASP A 63 -0.31 -4.65 -6.26
N TYR A 64 0.95 -4.40 -5.90
CA TYR A 64 1.35 -3.26 -5.09
C TYR A 64 2.16 -2.23 -5.89
N LEU A 65 1.76 -0.96 -5.80
CA LEU A 65 2.52 0.16 -6.35
C LEU A 65 2.59 1.31 -5.35
N TRP A 66 3.80 1.69 -4.98
CA TRP A 66 4.08 2.83 -4.12
C TRP A 66 4.22 4.12 -4.93
N TYR A 67 3.55 5.17 -4.44
CA TYR A 67 3.68 6.55 -4.89
C TYR A 67 4.16 7.35 -3.68
N THR A 68 5.39 7.88 -3.73
CA THR A 68 5.95 8.68 -2.62
C THR A 68 6.28 10.09 -3.10
N THR A 69 5.86 11.10 -2.35
CA THR A 69 6.29 12.49 -2.55
C THR A 69 6.54 13.16 -1.21
N SER A 70 7.05 14.37 -1.23
CA SER A 70 7.28 15.15 -0.01
C SER A 70 6.83 16.59 -0.17
N ILE A 71 6.28 17.13 0.91
CA ILE A 71 5.87 18.53 1.02
C ILE A 71 6.61 19.20 2.17
N VAL A 72 6.80 20.53 2.05
CA VAL A 72 7.34 21.34 3.14
C VAL A 72 6.20 22.17 3.71
N VAL A 73 6.00 22.05 5.02
CA VAL A 73 4.97 22.76 5.78
C VAL A 73 5.63 23.90 6.54
N GLY A 74 5.15 25.12 6.35
CA GLY A 74 5.66 26.29 7.08
C GLY A 74 5.28 26.26 8.56
N GLU A 75 6.14 26.78 9.44
CA GLU A 75 5.86 26.90 10.88
C GLU A 75 4.70 27.86 11.20
N ASN A 76 4.34 28.72 10.23
CA ASN A 76 3.27 29.69 10.34
C ASN A 76 1.88 29.15 9.98
N GLU A 77 1.76 27.90 9.52
CA GLU A 77 0.47 27.27 9.20
C GLU A 77 -0.45 27.23 10.42
N GLU A 78 -1.68 27.71 10.28
CA GLU A 78 -2.62 27.87 11.39
C GLU A 78 -3.03 26.52 11.98
N PHE A 79 -3.17 25.49 11.13
CA PHE A 79 -3.54 24.16 11.58
C PHE A 79 -2.54 23.56 12.58
N LEU A 80 -1.25 23.93 12.50
CA LEU A 80 -0.23 23.51 13.48
C LEU A 80 -0.45 24.18 14.85
N LYS A 81 -0.89 25.44 14.86
CA LYS A 81 -1.09 26.24 16.09
C LYS A 81 -2.41 25.91 16.78
N GLU A 82 -3.44 25.67 15.99
CA GLU A 82 -4.80 25.41 16.49
C GLU A 82 -5.08 23.92 16.73
N GLY A 83 -4.11 23.03 16.45
CA GLY A 83 -4.30 21.59 16.56
C GLY A 83 -5.34 21.04 15.58
N ARG A 84 -5.52 21.69 14.42
CA ARG A 84 -6.42 21.22 13.36
C ARG A 84 -5.65 20.27 12.43
N HIS A 85 -6.40 19.41 11.74
CA HIS A 85 -5.83 18.46 10.79
C HIS A 85 -6.23 18.84 9.36
N PRO A 86 -5.26 19.11 8.46
CA PRO A 86 -5.55 19.24 7.05
C PRO A 86 -6.09 17.90 6.51
N VAL A 87 -6.84 17.97 5.41
CA VAL A 87 -7.55 16.83 4.84
C VAL A 87 -6.89 16.40 3.55
N LEU A 88 -6.42 15.16 3.50
CA LEU A 88 -5.92 14.50 2.31
C LEU A 88 -7.10 13.97 1.49
N LEU A 89 -7.15 14.36 0.22
CA LEU A 89 -8.15 13.97 -0.76
C LEU A 89 -7.45 13.27 -1.91
N ILE A 90 -7.85 12.03 -2.19
CA ILE A 90 -7.26 11.22 -3.26
C ILE A 90 -8.38 10.62 -4.09
N GLU A 91 -8.28 10.77 -5.40
CA GLU A 91 -9.12 10.08 -6.37
C GLU A 91 -8.31 8.96 -7.02
N SER A 92 -8.92 7.79 -7.14
CA SER A 92 -8.29 6.62 -7.74
C SER A 92 -9.29 5.84 -8.58
N MET A 93 -8.81 5.21 -9.66
CA MET A 93 -9.57 4.28 -10.49
C MET A 93 -9.62 2.86 -9.91
N GLY A 94 -9.03 2.62 -8.74
CA GLY A 94 -9.12 1.36 -8.02
C GLY A 94 -7.76 0.76 -7.65
N HIS A 95 -7.72 -0.36 -6.92
CA HIS A 95 -8.86 -1.01 -6.25
C HIS A 95 -8.91 -0.68 -4.75
N ALA A 96 -7.73 -0.52 -4.14
CA ALA A 96 -7.59 -0.09 -2.77
C ALA A 96 -6.36 0.82 -2.59
N LEU A 97 -6.33 1.52 -1.47
CA LEU A 97 -5.30 2.47 -1.11
C LEU A 97 -5.04 2.43 0.40
N HIS A 98 -3.75 2.47 0.76
CA HIS A 98 -3.30 2.90 2.08
C HIS A 98 -2.54 4.22 1.95
N ALA A 99 -2.88 5.19 2.81
CA ALA A 99 -2.22 6.49 2.86
C ALA A 99 -1.38 6.59 4.13
N PHE A 100 -0.08 6.81 3.97
CA PHE A 100 0.88 7.00 5.04
C PHE A 100 1.44 8.41 5.01
N VAL A 101 1.66 8.98 6.18
CA VAL A 101 2.37 10.25 6.36
C VAL A 101 3.49 10.02 7.36
N ASN A 102 4.73 10.34 6.97
CA ASN A 102 5.92 10.10 7.78
C ASN A 102 6.01 8.66 8.33
N GLN A 103 5.69 7.66 7.48
CA GLN A 103 5.61 6.22 7.79
C GLN A 103 4.43 5.78 8.67
N GLU A 104 3.57 6.69 9.12
CA GLU A 104 2.40 6.35 9.93
C GLU A 104 1.14 6.27 9.06
N LEU A 105 0.39 5.16 9.20
CA LEU A 105 -0.89 4.97 8.49
C LEU A 105 -1.88 6.04 8.95
N GLN A 106 -2.38 6.84 8.01
CA GLN A 106 -3.44 7.81 8.27
C GLN A 106 -4.81 7.20 7.98
N GLY A 107 -4.92 6.33 6.97
CA GLY A 107 -6.17 5.67 6.64
C GLY A 107 -6.10 4.80 5.39
N SER A 108 -7.23 4.16 5.11
CA SER A 108 -7.41 3.23 3.99
C SER A 108 -8.72 3.51 3.28
N ALA A 109 -8.77 3.24 1.97
CA ALA A 109 -10.01 3.20 1.22
C ALA A 109 -9.93 2.14 0.13
N SER A 110 -11.10 1.70 -0.34
CA SER A 110 -11.23 0.83 -1.49
C SER A 110 -12.48 1.17 -2.27
N GLY A 111 -12.51 0.76 -3.53
CA GLY A 111 -13.75 0.59 -4.27
C GLY A 111 -14.52 -0.61 -3.75
N ASN A 112 -15.54 -1.00 -4.50
CA ASN A 112 -16.26 -2.25 -4.30
C ASN A 112 -16.17 -3.12 -5.57
N GLY A 113 -16.59 -4.39 -5.47
CA GLY A 113 -16.43 -5.35 -6.57
C GLY A 113 -17.18 -5.02 -7.86
N THR A 114 -18.11 -4.06 -7.85
CA THR A 114 -18.84 -3.60 -9.05
C THR A 114 -18.43 -2.20 -9.50
N HIS A 115 -17.73 -1.45 -8.66
CA HIS A 115 -17.28 -0.10 -8.88
C HIS A 115 -15.91 0.12 -8.21
N SER A 116 -14.85 -0.09 -8.99
CA SER A 116 -13.46 0.07 -8.57
C SER A 116 -13.06 1.50 -8.22
N PRO A 117 -13.51 2.56 -8.93
CA PRO A 117 -13.12 3.92 -8.58
C PRO A 117 -13.62 4.35 -7.20
N PHE A 118 -12.80 5.13 -6.49
CA PHE A 118 -13.16 5.66 -5.18
C PHE A 118 -12.48 7.00 -4.89
N THR A 119 -13.03 7.69 -3.89
CA THR A 119 -12.43 8.90 -3.32
C THR A 119 -12.08 8.66 -1.86
N PHE A 120 -10.80 8.78 -1.54
CA PHE A 120 -10.30 8.80 -0.16
C PHE A 120 -10.35 10.24 0.36
N LYS A 121 -10.92 10.41 1.56
CA LYS A 121 -10.97 11.69 2.27
C LYS A 121 -10.69 11.43 3.73
N ASN A 122 -9.54 11.88 4.22
CA ASN A 122 -9.17 11.66 5.61
C ASN A 122 -8.35 12.84 6.18
N PRO A 123 -8.61 13.27 7.42
CA PRO A 123 -7.68 14.13 8.14
C PRO A 123 -6.30 13.47 8.24
N ILE A 124 -5.24 14.25 8.11
CA ILE A 124 -3.86 13.77 8.22
C ILE A 124 -3.06 14.63 9.21
N SER A 125 -2.08 14.01 9.85
CA SER A 125 -1.15 14.69 10.76
C SER A 125 0.09 15.15 10.01
N LEU A 126 0.30 16.47 9.92
CA LEU A 126 1.50 17.08 9.36
C LEU A 126 2.28 17.78 10.46
N LYS A 127 3.62 17.77 10.36
CA LYS A 127 4.52 18.54 11.20
C LYS A 127 5.12 19.74 10.46
N ALA A 128 5.67 20.71 11.17
CA ALA A 128 6.50 21.74 10.54
C ALA A 128 7.70 21.12 9.81
N GLY A 129 8.10 21.72 8.68
CA GLY A 129 9.18 21.23 7.84
C GLY A 129 8.75 20.13 6.87
N LYS A 130 9.67 19.22 6.54
CA LYS A 130 9.46 18.17 5.54
C LYS A 130 8.53 17.07 6.07
N ASN A 131 7.49 16.78 5.29
CA ASN A 131 6.62 15.63 5.48
C ASN A 131 6.66 14.74 4.24
N GLU A 132 6.80 13.43 4.46
CA GLU A 132 6.71 12.43 3.42
C GLU A 132 5.27 11.90 3.34
N ILE A 133 4.73 11.85 2.12
CA ILE A 133 3.43 11.26 1.81
C ILE A 133 3.70 10.02 0.98
N ALA A 134 3.41 8.85 1.53
CA ALA A 134 3.57 7.56 0.86
C ALA A 134 2.21 6.90 0.68
N LEU A 135 1.85 6.61 -0.56
CA LEU A 135 0.57 6.05 -0.95
C LEU A 135 0.81 4.67 -1.56
N LEU A 136 0.19 3.65 -0.97
CA LEU A 136 0.21 2.29 -1.50
C LEU A 136 -1.07 2.05 -2.28
N SER A 137 -0.99 2.11 -3.61
CA SER A 137 -2.07 1.67 -4.48
C SER A 137 -2.04 0.15 -4.59
N MET A 138 -3.22 -0.47 -4.59
CA MET A 138 -3.38 -1.92 -4.66
C MET A 138 -4.40 -2.30 -5.73
N THR A 139 -4.07 -3.29 -6.55
CA THR A 139 -5.05 -4.01 -7.37
C THR A 139 -5.56 -5.24 -6.65
N VAL A 140 -6.79 -5.68 -6.97
CA VAL A 140 -7.40 -6.89 -6.42
C VAL A 140 -8.00 -7.65 -7.60
N GLY A 141 -7.14 -8.39 -8.29
CA GLY A 141 -7.46 -9.00 -9.57
C GLY A 141 -7.68 -7.97 -10.69
N LEU A 142 -7.74 -8.48 -11.92
CA LEU A 142 -8.04 -7.71 -13.12
C LEU A 142 -9.46 -8.02 -13.59
N GLN A 143 -10.13 -7.01 -14.16
CA GLN A 143 -11.43 -7.22 -14.78
C GLN A 143 -11.29 -8.24 -15.91
N ASN A 144 -12.16 -9.26 -15.93
CA ASN A 144 -12.06 -10.39 -16.85
C ASN A 144 -13.27 -10.52 -17.81
N ALA A 145 -14.25 -9.60 -17.71
CA ALA A 145 -15.44 -9.58 -18.55
C ALA A 145 -16.01 -8.16 -18.70
N GLY A 146 -16.71 -7.92 -19.80
CA GLY A 146 -17.31 -6.62 -20.17
C GLY A 146 -16.85 -6.15 -21.55
N SER A 147 -17.45 -5.09 -22.09
CA SER A 147 -16.91 -4.47 -23.31
C SER A 147 -15.69 -3.64 -22.95
N PHE A 148 -14.59 -3.78 -23.69
CA PHE A 148 -13.36 -2.97 -23.55
C PHE A 148 -12.68 -3.03 -22.17
N TYR A 149 -12.87 -4.12 -21.40
CA TYR A 149 -12.29 -4.25 -20.05
C TYR A 149 -10.75 -4.18 -20.05
N GLU A 150 -10.12 -4.60 -21.15
CA GLU A 150 -8.66 -4.48 -21.39
C GLU A 150 -8.15 -3.03 -21.41
N TRP A 151 -9.05 -2.04 -21.56
CA TRP A 151 -8.73 -0.61 -21.56
C TRP A 151 -9.03 0.09 -20.23
N VAL A 152 -9.53 -0.64 -19.23
CA VAL A 152 -9.83 -0.10 -17.90
C VAL A 152 -8.53 -0.04 -17.10
N GLY A 153 -7.99 1.16 -16.94
CA GLY A 153 -6.79 1.43 -16.14
C GLY A 153 -7.08 1.42 -14.63
N ALA A 154 -6.00 1.48 -13.85
CA ALA A 154 -6.06 1.59 -12.39
C ALA A 154 -4.99 2.57 -11.85
N GLY A 155 -5.09 2.92 -10.57
CA GLY A 155 -4.15 3.83 -9.92
C GLY A 155 -4.73 5.20 -9.60
N LEU A 156 -3.86 6.15 -9.24
CA LEU A 156 -4.23 7.47 -8.74
C LEU A 156 -4.51 8.45 -9.90
N THR A 157 -5.53 9.30 -9.75
CA THR A 157 -5.88 10.34 -10.72
C THR A 157 -5.74 11.75 -10.16
N SER A 158 -5.93 11.94 -8.85
CA SER A 158 -5.71 13.22 -8.18
C SER A 158 -5.27 13.02 -6.74
N VAL A 159 -4.36 13.86 -6.26
CA VAL A 159 -3.95 13.94 -4.85
C VAL A 159 -3.90 15.41 -4.44
N LYS A 160 -4.70 15.78 -3.44
CA LYS A 160 -4.82 17.16 -2.94
C LYS A 160 -4.83 17.19 -1.43
N ILE A 161 -4.34 18.27 -0.83
CA ILE A 161 -4.44 18.52 0.61
C ILE A 161 -5.13 19.84 0.84
N LYS A 162 -6.25 19.82 1.57
CA LYS A 162 -7.01 21.02 1.97
C LYS A 162 -6.69 21.43 3.40
N GLY A 163 -6.71 22.72 3.66
CA GLY A 163 -6.58 23.28 5.01
C GLY A 163 -5.24 23.95 5.29
N PHE A 164 -4.44 24.23 4.26
CA PHE A 164 -3.33 25.17 4.37
C PHE A 164 -3.86 26.61 4.42
N ASN A 165 -3.08 27.53 4.97
CA ASN A 165 -3.42 28.96 5.01
C ASN A 165 -3.72 29.52 3.61
N ASN A 166 -2.95 29.07 2.61
CA ASN A 166 -3.13 29.45 1.20
C ASN A 166 -4.16 28.59 0.45
N GLY A 167 -4.97 27.80 1.17
CA GLY A 167 -6.06 27.00 0.62
C GLY A 167 -5.70 25.53 0.38
N THR A 168 -5.77 25.11 -0.89
CA THR A 168 -5.57 23.70 -1.28
C THR A 168 -4.23 23.55 -2.00
N VAL A 169 -3.43 22.59 -1.57
CA VAL A 169 -2.20 22.19 -2.27
C VAL A 169 -2.53 21.00 -3.17
N ASP A 170 -2.31 21.14 -4.47
CA ASP A 170 -2.49 20.06 -5.45
C ASP A 170 -1.14 19.36 -5.70
N LEU A 171 -1.07 18.08 -5.36
CA LEU A 171 0.11 17.25 -5.49
C LEU A 171 0.11 16.42 -6.79
N SER A 172 -0.91 16.54 -7.64
CA SER A 172 -1.07 15.68 -8.82
C SER A 172 0.05 15.86 -9.86
N HIS A 173 0.73 17.01 -9.85
CA HIS A 173 1.86 17.34 -10.74
C HIS A 173 3.20 17.44 -10.00
N PHE A 174 3.26 17.00 -8.75
CA PHE A 174 4.51 16.95 -8.00
C PHE A 174 5.43 15.86 -8.54
N ASN A 175 6.71 15.93 -8.20
CA ASN A 175 7.61 14.82 -8.47
C ASN A 175 7.24 13.64 -7.54
N TRP A 176 6.78 12.56 -8.15
CA TRP A 176 6.45 11.31 -7.49
C TRP A 176 7.56 10.29 -7.72
N ILE A 177 7.97 9.66 -6.64
CA ILE A 177 8.93 8.57 -6.59
C ILE A 177 8.15 7.26 -6.55
N TYR A 178 8.47 6.35 -7.45
CA TYR A 178 7.75 5.10 -7.64
C TYR A 178 8.57 3.90 -7.17
N LYS A 179 7.89 2.97 -6.49
CA LYS A 179 8.43 1.66 -6.15
C LYS A 179 7.40 0.57 -6.47
N ILE A 180 7.81 -0.40 -7.28
CA ILE A 180 6.98 -1.54 -7.71
C ILE A 180 7.11 -2.66 -6.68
N GLY A 181 5.99 -3.10 -6.13
CA GLY A 181 5.91 -4.23 -5.20
C GLY A 181 6.28 -3.88 -3.75
N LEU A 182 6.22 -4.91 -2.90
CA LEU A 182 6.62 -4.85 -1.50
C LEU A 182 8.03 -5.39 -1.27
N GLN A 183 8.66 -4.98 -0.15
CA GLN A 183 10.01 -5.43 0.17
C GLN A 183 10.07 -6.95 0.38
N GLY A 184 9.10 -7.49 1.11
CA GLY A 184 8.98 -8.92 1.38
C GLY A 184 8.73 -9.73 0.10
N GLU A 185 7.97 -9.19 -0.85
CA GLU A 185 7.78 -9.81 -2.17
C GLU A 185 9.09 -9.90 -2.94
N LYS A 186 9.84 -8.79 -2.99
CA LYS A 186 11.12 -8.73 -3.69
C LYS A 186 12.15 -9.67 -3.12
N LEU A 187 12.21 -9.78 -1.79
CA LEU A 187 13.10 -10.68 -1.07
C LEU A 187 12.61 -12.14 -1.06
N GLY A 188 11.39 -12.39 -1.54
CA GLY A 188 10.80 -13.73 -1.61
C GLY A 188 10.68 -14.40 -0.25
N ILE A 189 10.35 -13.64 0.81
CA ILE A 189 10.38 -14.14 2.19
C ILE A 189 9.33 -15.22 2.50
N TYR A 190 8.37 -15.39 1.59
CA TYR A 190 7.40 -16.47 1.57
C TYR A 190 7.97 -17.79 0.99
N LYS A 191 9.18 -17.78 0.42
CA LYS A 191 9.85 -18.97 -0.13
C LYS A 191 10.85 -19.54 0.87
N PRO A 192 11.09 -20.87 0.89
CA PRO A 192 12.07 -21.47 1.79
C PRO A 192 13.49 -20.87 1.68
N GLN A 193 13.90 -20.46 0.48
CA GLN A 193 15.24 -19.87 0.29
C GLN A 193 15.30 -18.40 0.73
N GLY A 194 14.19 -17.67 0.66
CA GLY A 194 14.12 -16.23 0.96
C GLY A 194 13.70 -15.91 2.38
N VAL A 195 13.20 -16.89 3.14
CA VAL A 195 12.66 -16.67 4.49
C VAL A 195 13.66 -15.96 5.41
N ASN A 196 14.96 -16.26 5.32
CA ASN A 196 15.97 -15.65 6.19
C ASN A 196 16.56 -14.33 5.66
N SER A 197 15.98 -13.74 4.61
CA SER A 197 16.45 -12.49 4.00
C SER A 197 16.07 -11.24 4.80
N VAL A 198 15.29 -11.39 5.87
CA VAL A 198 14.86 -10.31 6.77
C VAL A 198 15.10 -10.69 8.23
N SER A 199 15.21 -9.68 9.08
CA SER A 199 15.30 -9.87 10.53
C SER A 199 13.91 -10.05 11.12
N TRP A 200 13.52 -11.30 11.35
CA TRP A 200 12.27 -11.62 12.02
C TRP A 200 12.34 -11.34 13.52
N VAL A 201 11.23 -10.88 14.08
CA VAL A 201 11.08 -10.66 15.51
C VAL A 201 10.11 -11.68 16.07
N ALA A 202 10.59 -12.54 16.96
CA ALA A 202 9.75 -13.50 17.66
C ALA A 202 8.82 -12.79 18.65
N THR A 203 7.53 -13.14 18.64
CA THR A 203 6.52 -12.59 19.55
C THR A 203 5.46 -13.63 19.89
N SER A 204 5.00 -13.63 21.15
CA SER A 204 3.79 -14.36 21.56
C SER A 204 2.51 -13.58 21.28
N GLU A 205 2.63 -12.26 21.06
CA GLU A 205 1.53 -11.34 20.82
C GLU A 205 1.80 -10.59 19.51
N PRO A 206 1.41 -11.15 18.35
CA PRO A 206 1.57 -10.47 17.08
C PRO A 206 0.82 -9.13 17.08
N PRO A 207 1.40 -8.07 16.49
CA PRO A 207 0.81 -6.74 16.51
C PRO A 207 -0.55 -6.75 15.82
N LYS A 208 -1.57 -6.24 16.51
CA LYS A 208 -2.91 -6.08 15.95
C LYS A 208 -3.02 -4.67 15.35
N LYS A 209 -3.58 -4.56 14.15
CA LYS A 209 -3.77 -3.28 13.43
C LYS A 209 -2.47 -2.59 12.97
N GLN A 210 -1.38 -3.35 12.83
CA GLN A 210 -0.17 -2.88 12.16
C GLN A 210 -0.24 -3.30 10.68
N PRO A 211 -0.47 -2.37 9.74
CA PRO A 211 -0.43 -2.70 8.32
C PRO A 211 1.00 -3.09 7.91
N LEU A 212 1.14 -3.69 6.72
CA LEU A 212 2.43 -4.07 6.14
C LEU A 212 3.26 -4.98 7.07
N THR A 213 2.61 -5.96 7.69
CA THR A 213 3.30 -6.93 8.57
C THR A 213 3.21 -8.31 7.96
N TRP A 214 4.37 -8.94 7.78
CA TRP A 214 4.49 -10.35 7.45
C TRP A 214 4.52 -11.17 8.73
N TYR A 215 3.81 -12.29 8.71
CA TYR A 215 3.73 -13.23 9.81
C TYR A 215 4.25 -14.58 9.35
N LYS A 216 5.09 -15.20 10.18
CA LYS A 216 5.57 -16.56 9.99
C LYS A 216 5.34 -17.37 11.26
N VAL A 217 5.01 -18.63 11.07
CA VAL A 217 4.92 -19.65 12.12
C VAL A 217 5.56 -20.93 11.60
N SER A 218 6.27 -21.64 12.48
CA SER A 218 6.69 -23.01 12.22
C SER A 218 5.72 -23.95 12.92
N ILE A 219 5.05 -24.78 12.13
CA ILE A 219 4.15 -25.83 12.61
C ILE A 219 4.94 -27.14 12.54
N GLU A 220 4.99 -27.88 13.64
CA GLU A 220 5.58 -29.22 13.73
C GLU A 220 4.60 -30.28 13.22
#